data_AF-A0A2V8K0I7-F1
#
_entry.id   AF-A0A2V8K0I7-F1
#
_cell.length_a   1.000
_cell.length_b   1.000
_cell.length_c   1.000
_cell.angle_alpha   90.00
_cell.angle_beta   90.00
_cell.angle_gamma   90.00
#
_symmetry.space_group_name_H-M   'P 1'
#
loop_
_entity.id
_entity.type
_entity.pdbx_description
1 polymer ?
#
loop_
_entity_poly.entity_id
_entity_poly.type
_entity_poly.pdbx_seq_one_letter_code
_entity_poly.pdbx_strand_id
1 'polypeptide(L)'
;MQFDRELIVRAQAGDRSAHEAIINQFAPMVFRLISRFFRAREDVEDLAQDVFLKLFARIDQIHPEANFPGWLARVTVNTCYDELRKTRRRKTAMETYGPDLVAEKSLAPPEPELFGKARLALQGLDPKLRIPLVLKEVEEMSVEEIARTMGLTQTNVKVRLFRARKKLASILGGSERNIK
;
A
#
# COMPACT_ATOMS: atom_id res chain seq x y z
N MET A 1 -4.37 -12.24 11.92
CA MET A 1 -4.10 -11.38 13.10
C MET A 1 -5.44 -11.09 13.76
N GLN A 2 -5.66 -11.50 15.01
CA GLN A 2 -6.92 -11.21 15.71
C GLN A 2 -6.77 -9.84 16.39
N PHE A 3 -7.64 -8.89 16.04
CA PHE A 3 -7.63 -7.53 16.56
C PHE A 3 -8.65 -7.40 17.70
N ASP A 4 -8.22 -6.80 18.82
CA ASP A 4 -9.11 -6.52 19.94
C ASP A 4 -9.93 -5.26 19.65
N ARG A 5 -11.25 -5.45 19.53
CA ARG A 5 -12.21 -4.40 19.18
C ARG A 5 -12.39 -3.38 20.29
N GLU A 6 -12.11 -3.77 21.53
CA GLU A 6 -12.20 -2.89 22.70
C GLU A 6 -11.21 -1.73 22.59
N LEU A 7 -10.09 -1.92 21.90
CA LEU A 7 -9.12 -0.86 21.63
C LEU A 7 -9.73 0.29 20.81
N ILE A 8 -10.66 0.01 19.88
CA ILE A 8 -11.34 1.07 19.12
C ILE A 8 -12.26 1.86 20.02
N VAL A 9 -13.07 1.18 20.84
CA VAL A 9 -14.03 1.83 21.74
C VAL A 9 -13.30 2.76 22.72
N ARG A 10 -12.22 2.28 23.32
CA ARG A 10 -11.38 3.08 24.22
C ARG A 10 -10.70 4.23 23.49
N ALA A 11 -10.18 4.00 22.28
CA ALA A 11 -9.58 5.04 21.46
C ALA A 11 -10.58 6.15 21.09
N GLN A 12 -11.83 5.81 20.80
CA GLN A 12 -12.93 6.75 20.56
C GLN A 12 -13.28 7.57 21.80
N ALA A 13 -13.15 6.98 22.99
CA ALA A 13 -13.30 7.69 24.26
C ALA A 13 -12.11 8.59 24.62
N GLY A 14 -11.10 8.70 23.75
CA GLY A 14 -9.91 9.53 23.98
C GLY A 14 -8.83 8.86 24.84
N ASP A 15 -8.90 7.55 25.06
CA ASP A 15 -7.87 6.81 25.80
C ASP A 15 -6.56 6.75 25.00
N ARG A 16 -5.58 7.55 25.44
CA ARG A 16 -4.25 7.62 24.83
C ARG A 16 -3.51 6.28 24.85
N SER A 17 -3.70 5.46 25.88
CA SER A 17 -3.07 4.13 25.95
C SER A 17 -3.63 3.19 24.87
N ALA A 18 -4.91 3.34 24.53
CA ALA A 18 -5.52 2.61 23.42
C ALA A 18 -4.98 3.09 22.06
N HIS A 19 -4.73 4.40 21.88
CA HIS A 19 -4.08 4.92 20.67
C HIS A 19 -2.69 4.32 20.49
N GLU A 20 -1.88 4.33 21.56
CA GLU A 20 -0.52 3.76 21.55
C GLU A 20 -0.55 2.25 21.27
N ALA A 21 -1.48 1.51 21.87
CA ALA A 21 -1.66 0.08 21.59
C ALA A 21 -2.01 -0.20 20.13
N ILE A 22 -2.90 0.59 19.53
CA ILE A 22 -3.24 0.48 18.11
C ILE A 22 -2.01 0.76 17.24
N ILE A 23 -1.26 1.83 17.52
CA ILE A 23 -0.02 2.13 16.77
C ILE A 23 0.95 0.96 16.86
N ASN A 24 1.25 0.48 18.07
CA ASN A 24 2.21 -0.60 18.29
C ASN A 24 1.80 -1.90 17.57
N GLN A 25 0.52 -2.24 17.59
CA GLN A 25 0.02 -3.44 16.93
C GLN A 25 0.09 -3.34 15.39
N PHE A 26 -0.20 -2.18 14.82
CA PHE A 26 -0.37 -2.04 13.37
C PHE A 26 0.80 -1.39 12.64
N ALA A 27 1.72 -0.72 13.34
CA ALA A 27 2.90 -0.12 12.74
C ALA A 27 3.67 -1.13 11.86
N PRO A 28 3.94 -2.38 12.29
CA PRO A 28 4.63 -3.34 11.42
C PRO A 28 3.91 -3.59 10.09
N MET A 29 2.58 -3.63 10.05
CA MET A 29 1.81 -3.79 8.82
C MET A 29 1.92 -2.53 7.94
N VAL A 30 1.70 -1.36 8.54
CA VAL A 30 1.75 -0.06 7.84
C VAL A 30 3.13 0.15 7.21
N PHE A 31 4.21 -0.01 7.99
CA PHE A 31 5.59 0.11 7.51
C PHE A 31 5.91 -0.89 6.39
N ARG A 32 5.51 -2.16 6.53
CA ARG A 32 5.71 -3.17 5.47
C ARG A 32 4.96 -2.82 4.19
N LEU A 33 3.73 -2.31 4.29
CA LEU A 33 2.94 -1.91 3.13
C LEU A 33 3.57 -0.72 2.41
N ILE A 34 3.93 0.34 3.14
CA ILE A 34 4.54 1.55 2.57
C ILE A 34 5.88 1.23 1.91
N SER A 35 6.69 0.38 2.55
CA SER A 35 7.99 -0.05 2.02
C SER A 35 7.88 -0.76 0.66
N ARG A 36 6.71 -1.25 0.24
CA ARG A 36 6.54 -1.83 -1.12
C ARG A 36 6.48 -0.77 -2.20
N PHE A 37 6.22 0.48 -1.84
CA PHE A 37 6.09 1.61 -2.75
C PHE A 37 7.27 2.57 -2.65
N PHE A 38 7.84 2.76 -1.45
CA PHE A 38 8.91 3.72 -1.16
C PHE A 38 10.17 3.01 -0.66
N ARG A 39 11.34 3.62 -0.85
CA ARG A 39 12.66 3.07 -0.45
C ARG A 39 13.35 3.92 0.61
N ALA A 40 13.25 5.24 0.52
CA ALA A 40 13.83 6.13 1.51
C ALA A 40 13.13 5.90 2.84
N ARG A 41 13.92 5.75 3.91
CA ARG A 41 13.39 5.51 5.25
C ARG A 41 12.51 6.67 5.71
N GLU A 42 12.92 7.89 5.41
CA GLU A 42 12.19 9.13 5.71
C GLU A 42 10.80 9.12 5.06
N ASP A 43 10.69 8.84 3.76
CA ASP A 43 9.39 8.71 3.07
C ASP A 43 8.48 7.68 3.76
N VAL A 44 9.05 6.54 4.20
CA VAL A 44 8.29 5.48 4.84
C VAL A 44 7.77 5.92 6.20
N GLU A 45 8.62 6.57 7.01
CA GLU A 45 8.27 7.08 8.34
C GLU A 45 7.23 8.19 8.24
N ASP A 46 7.40 9.14 7.32
CA ASP A 46 6.45 10.25 7.10
C ASP A 46 5.09 9.75 6.65
N LEU A 47 5.05 8.84 5.68
CA LEU A 47 3.79 8.26 5.22
C LEU A 47 3.12 7.41 6.30
N ALA A 48 3.89 6.75 7.17
CA ALA A 48 3.33 5.99 8.28
C ALA A 48 2.67 6.94 9.29
N GLN A 49 3.32 8.07 9.61
CA GLN A 49 2.72 9.10 10.45
C GLN A 49 1.43 9.63 9.84
N ASP A 50 1.43 9.98 8.56
CA ASP A 50 0.24 10.43 7.82
C ASP A 50 -0.93 9.43 7.90
N VAL A 51 -0.62 8.13 7.82
CA VAL A 51 -1.63 7.06 7.95
C VAL A 51 -2.23 7.04 9.34
N PHE A 52 -1.41 7.11 10.39
CA PHE A 52 -1.90 7.13 11.77
C PHE A 52 -2.66 8.42 12.10
N LEU A 53 -2.22 9.57 11.60
CA LEU A 53 -2.96 10.82 11.72
C LEU A 53 -4.35 10.72 11.07
N LYS A 54 -4.44 10.15 9.87
CA LYS A 54 -5.73 9.91 9.19
C LYS A 54 -6.61 8.89 9.91
N LEU A 55 -6.00 7.89 10.53
CA LEU A 55 -6.69 6.91 11.38
C LEU A 55 -7.34 7.63 12.56
N PHE A 56 -6.57 8.35 13.35
CA PHE A 56 -7.08 8.99 14.58
C PHE A 56 -8.03 10.15 14.28
N ALA A 57 -7.83 10.88 13.18
CA ALA A 57 -8.77 11.90 12.72
C ALA A 57 -10.15 11.34 12.32
N ARG A 58 -10.28 10.02 12.14
CA ARG A 58 -11.52 9.35 11.74
C ARG A 58 -11.93 8.24 12.70
N ILE A 59 -11.28 8.14 13.86
CA ILE A 59 -11.46 7.03 14.79
C ILE A 59 -12.92 6.88 15.23
N ASP A 60 -13.63 8.00 15.41
CA ASP A 60 -15.05 8.05 15.80
C ASP A 60 -16.00 7.49 14.73
N GLN A 61 -15.55 7.40 13.48
CA GLN A 61 -16.34 6.89 12.35
C GLN A 61 -16.11 5.39 12.13
N ILE A 62 -15.20 4.77 12.89
CA ILE A 62 -14.83 3.37 12.72
C ILE A 62 -15.79 2.50 13.55
N HIS A 63 -16.51 1.62 12.88
CA HIS A 63 -17.31 0.61 13.56
C HIS A 63 -16.39 -0.48 14.15
N PRO A 64 -16.45 -0.78 15.46
CA PRO A 64 -15.60 -1.81 16.09
C PRO A 64 -15.77 -3.21 15.47
N GLU A 65 -16.96 -3.50 14.94
CA GLU A 65 -17.29 -4.76 14.26
C GLU A 65 -16.70 -4.88 12.83
N ALA A 66 -16.16 -3.79 12.28
CA ALA A 66 -15.59 -3.81 10.94
C ALA A 66 -14.24 -4.54 10.89
N ASN A 67 -13.86 -5.00 9.69
CA ASN A 67 -12.50 -5.49 9.41
C ASN A 67 -11.49 -4.33 9.49
N PHE A 68 -11.15 -3.92 10.71
CA PHE A 68 -10.23 -2.81 10.99
C PHE A 68 -8.86 -2.99 10.34
N PRO A 69 -8.19 -4.17 10.42
CA PRO A 69 -6.93 -4.39 9.71
C PRO A 69 -7.03 -4.13 8.21
N GLY A 70 -8.08 -4.64 7.56
CA GLY A 70 -8.30 -4.41 6.13
C GLY A 70 -8.61 -2.95 5.78
N TRP A 71 -9.33 -2.25 6.66
CA TRP A 71 -9.58 -0.81 6.52
C TRP A 71 -8.29 0.01 6.67
N LEU A 72 -7.41 -0.34 7.62
CA LEU A 72 -6.15 0.37 7.82
C LEU A 72 -5.17 0.09 6.69
N ALA A 73 -5.11 -1.14 6.19
CA ALA A 73 -4.36 -1.49 4.99
C ALA A 73 -4.82 -0.64 3.79
N ARG A 74 -6.13 -0.44 3.64
CA ARG A 74 -6.71 0.49 2.63
C ARG A 74 -6.22 1.92 2.81
N VAL A 75 -6.31 2.48 4.01
CA VAL A 75 -5.86 3.86 4.29
C VAL A 75 -4.38 4.01 3.96
N THR A 76 -3.59 3.00 4.30
CA THR A 76 -2.15 2.92 4.01
C THR A 76 -1.88 2.96 2.51
N VAL A 77 -2.54 2.07 1.76
CA VAL A 77 -2.31 1.95 0.31
C VAL A 77 -2.83 3.17 -0.45
N ASN A 78 -3.95 3.77 -0.03
CA ASN A 78 -4.44 5.01 -0.61
C ASN A 78 -3.47 6.18 -0.35
N THR A 79 -2.92 6.27 0.86
CA THR A 79 -1.90 7.28 1.19
C THR A 79 -0.65 7.12 0.32
N CYS A 80 -0.19 5.89 0.10
CA CYS A 80 0.91 5.61 -0.83
C CYS A 80 0.57 6.00 -2.28
N TYR A 81 -0.66 5.72 -2.73
CA TYR A 81 -1.10 6.06 -4.08
C TYR A 81 -1.15 7.56 -4.32
N ASP A 82 -1.72 8.30 -3.38
CA ASP A 82 -1.83 9.74 -3.44
C ASP A 82 -0.44 10.37 -3.52
N GLU A 83 0.52 9.88 -2.73
CA GLU A 83 1.89 10.38 -2.76
C GLU A 83 2.60 10.04 -4.08
N LEU A 84 2.48 8.80 -4.59
CA LEU A 84 3.01 8.45 -5.91
C LEU A 84 2.41 9.31 -7.03
N ARG A 85 1.13 9.67 -6.94
CA ARG A 85 0.46 10.56 -7.90
C ARG A 85 1.00 11.98 -7.82
N LYS A 86 1.26 12.51 -6.61
CA LYS A 86 1.88 13.83 -6.42
C LYS A 86 3.30 13.85 -6.97
N THR A 87 4.12 12.84 -6.66
CA THR A 87 5.50 12.74 -7.16
C THR A 87 5.56 12.66 -8.67
N ARG A 88 4.67 11.89 -9.32
CA ARG A 88 4.57 11.86 -10.79
C ARG A 88 4.21 13.24 -11.37
N ARG A 89 3.25 13.95 -10.76
CA ARG A 89 2.88 15.31 -11.19
C ARG A 89 4.04 16.30 -11.03
N ARG A 90 4.79 16.24 -9.92
CA ARG A 90 5.99 17.06 -9.69
C ARG A 90 7.07 16.78 -10.75
N LYS A 91 7.32 15.51 -11.08
CA LYS A 91 8.28 15.13 -12.13
C LYS A 91 7.87 15.66 -13.51
N THR A 92 6.60 15.47 -13.90
CA THR A 92 6.11 15.99 -15.20
C THR A 92 6.11 17.52 -15.26
N ALA A 93 5.89 18.20 -14.13
CA ALA A 93 6.01 19.67 -14.06
C ALA A 93 7.47 20.14 -14.18
N MET A 94 8.43 19.41 -13.60
CA MET A 94 9.87 19.67 -13.75
C MET A 94 10.39 19.38 -15.17
N GLU A 95 9.86 18.37 -15.86
CA GLU A 95 10.20 18.08 -17.27
C GLU A 95 9.82 19.22 -18.24
N THR A 96 8.98 20.18 -17.82
CA THR A 96 8.65 21.38 -18.61
C THR A 96 9.73 22.48 -18.47
N TYR A 97 10.69 22.33 -17.56
CA TYR A 97 11.83 23.23 -17.35
C TYR A 97 13.15 22.44 -17.31
N GLY A 98 13.66 22.05 -18.48
CA GLY A 98 15.07 21.64 -18.68
C GLY A 98 15.47 20.24 -18.18
N PRO A 99 16.39 19.54 -18.86
CA PRO A 99 16.70 18.14 -18.58
C PRO A 99 17.77 18.03 -17.49
N ASP A 100 17.46 17.28 -16.43
CA ASP A 100 18.34 16.33 -15.72
C ASP A 100 17.97 16.30 -14.23
N LEU A 101 17.16 15.32 -13.85
CA LEU A 101 17.34 14.61 -12.59
C LEU A 101 17.09 13.13 -12.87
N VAL A 102 18.14 12.52 -13.39
CA VAL A 102 18.31 11.07 -13.51
C VAL A 102 18.14 10.44 -12.13
N ALA A 103 17.25 9.44 -12.10
CA ALA A 103 17.11 8.37 -11.12
C ALA A 103 17.95 8.50 -9.84
N GLU A 104 17.32 8.94 -8.77
CA GLU A 104 17.86 8.82 -7.42
C GLU A 104 17.97 7.33 -7.06
N LYS A 105 19.17 6.78 -7.26
CA LYS A 105 19.55 5.42 -6.92
C LYS A 105 19.68 5.34 -5.40
N SER A 106 18.53 5.22 -4.72
CA SER A 106 18.49 5.02 -3.27
C SER A 106 19.29 3.75 -2.91
N LEU A 107 20.38 3.95 -2.16
CA LEU A 107 21.26 2.91 -1.62
C LEU A 107 20.56 2.24 -0.44
N ALA A 108 19.74 1.23 -0.70
CA ALA A 108 19.25 0.32 0.33
C ALA A 108 20.09 -0.96 0.35
N PRO A 109 20.21 -1.66 1.50
CA PRO A 109 20.99 -2.90 1.62
C PRO A 109 20.53 -3.94 0.59
N PRO A 110 21.41 -4.87 0.16
CA PRO A 110 21.04 -5.91 -0.78
C PRO A 110 19.97 -6.81 -0.14
N GLU A 111 18.72 -6.67 -0.60
CA GLU A 111 17.68 -7.64 -0.32
C GLU A 111 18.07 -8.99 -0.95
N PRO A 112 17.65 -10.14 -0.38
CA PRO A 112 17.83 -11.43 -1.03
C PRO A 112 17.27 -11.35 -2.46
N GLU A 113 18.00 -11.83 -3.47
CA GLU A 113 17.71 -11.59 -4.90
C GLU A 113 16.25 -11.87 -5.32
N LEU A 114 15.59 -12.83 -4.66
CA LEU A 114 14.18 -13.17 -4.86
C LEU A 114 13.22 -12.06 -4.38
N PHE A 115 13.48 -11.46 -3.21
CA PHE A 115 12.70 -10.33 -2.70
C PHE A 115 12.91 -9.07 -3.55
N GLY A 116 14.15 -8.82 -3.97
CA GLY A 116 14.47 -7.73 -4.88
C GLY A 116 13.75 -7.83 -6.22
N LYS A 117 13.74 -9.01 -6.85
CA LYS A 117 13.05 -9.24 -8.15
C LYS A 117 11.53 -9.07 -8.03
N ALA A 118 10.90 -9.62 -6.99
CA ALA A 118 9.46 -9.45 -6.76
C ALA A 118 9.09 -7.98 -6.49
N ARG A 119 9.91 -7.27 -5.70
CA ARG A 119 9.70 -5.85 -5.40
C ARG A 119 9.89 -4.96 -6.62
N LEU A 120 10.93 -5.19 -7.42
CA LEU A 120 11.16 -4.49 -8.70
C LEU A 120 10.03 -4.77 -9.70
N ALA A 121 9.54 -6.01 -9.77
CA ALA A 121 8.40 -6.37 -10.62
C ALA A 121 7.11 -5.64 -10.21
N LEU A 122 6.85 -5.53 -8.90
CA LEU A 122 5.76 -4.70 -8.39
C LEU A 122 5.99 -3.23 -8.77
N GLN A 123 7.20 -2.70 -8.62
CA GLN A 123 7.54 -1.32 -9.00
C GLN A 123 7.34 -1.01 -10.49
N GLY A 124 7.45 -2.01 -11.37
CA GLY A 124 7.15 -1.88 -12.81
C GLY A 124 5.66 -1.82 -13.16
N LEU A 125 4.77 -2.09 -12.20
CA LEU A 125 3.32 -1.96 -12.40
C LEU A 125 2.87 -0.51 -12.19
N ASP A 126 1.93 -0.06 -13.04
CA ASP A 126 1.19 1.16 -12.78
C ASP A 126 0.49 1.04 -11.41
N PRO A 127 0.50 2.08 -10.56
CA PRO A 127 -0.13 2.01 -9.24
C PRO A 127 -1.60 1.54 -9.28
N LYS A 128 -2.35 1.85 -10.34
CA LYS A 128 -3.74 1.36 -10.53
C LYS A 128 -3.84 -0.17 -10.66
N LEU A 129 -2.76 -0.84 -11.04
CA LEU A 129 -2.66 -2.31 -11.13
C LEU A 129 -1.98 -2.90 -9.90
N ARG A 130 -0.93 -2.24 -9.38
CA ARG A 130 -0.17 -2.71 -8.22
C ARG A 130 -1.03 -2.80 -6.96
N ILE A 131 -1.87 -1.79 -6.72
CA ILE A 131 -2.70 -1.67 -5.52
C ILE A 131 -3.68 -2.83 -5.35
N PRO A 132 -4.60 -3.11 -6.31
CA PRO A 132 -5.54 -4.21 -6.14
C PRO A 132 -4.82 -5.54 -6.01
N LEU A 133 -3.66 -5.70 -6.65
CA LEU A 133 -2.86 -6.91 -6.53
C LEU A 133 -2.27 -7.09 -5.13
N VAL A 134 -1.70 -6.03 -4.53
CA VAL A 134 -1.18 -6.09 -3.16
C VAL A 134 -2.29 -6.39 -2.16
N LEU A 135 -3.44 -5.72 -2.29
CA LEU A 135 -4.60 -5.98 -1.44
C LEU A 135 -5.12 -7.41 -1.59
N LYS A 136 -5.06 -7.99 -2.80
CA LYS A 136 -5.54 -9.35 -3.06
C LYS A 136 -4.59 -10.44 -2.59
N GLU A 137 -3.32 -10.34 -2.96
CA GLU A 137 -2.36 -11.45 -2.84
C GLU A 137 -1.56 -11.40 -1.54
N VAL A 138 -1.57 -10.26 -0.82
CA VAL A 138 -0.87 -10.14 0.46
C VAL A 138 -1.83 -9.91 1.62
N GLU A 139 -2.74 -8.95 1.46
CA GLU A 139 -3.73 -8.68 2.52
C GLU A 139 -4.93 -9.63 2.42
N GLU A 140 -4.89 -10.59 1.49
CA GLU A 140 -5.88 -11.66 1.27
C GLU A 140 -7.33 -11.17 1.09
N MET A 141 -7.53 -9.90 0.74
CA MET A 141 -8.85 -9.30 0.64
C MET A 141 -9.68 -9.94 -0.49
N SER A 142 -10.98 -10.03 -0.29
CA SER A 142 -11.91 -10.43 -1.34
C SER A 142 -12.01 -9.36 -2.44
N VAL A 143 -12.43 -9.77 -3.64
CA VAL A 143 -12.67 -8.82 -4.76
C VAL A 143 -13.71 -7.76 -4.37
N GLU A 144 -14.70 -8.14 -3.59
CA GLU A 144 -15.75 -7.26 -3.09
C GLU A 144 -15.21 -6.23 -2.11
N GLU A 145 -14.38 -6.64 -1.15
CA GLU A 145 -13.71 -5.72 -0.23
C GLU A 145 -12.79 -4.75 -0.98
N ILE A 146 -12.04 -5.22 -1.97
CA ILE A 146 -11.18 -4.37 -2.80
C ILE A 146 -12.01 -3.38 -3.62
N ALA A 147 -13.15 -3.79 -4.15
CA ALA A 147 -14.06 -2.93 -4.90
C ALA A 147 -14.58 -1.78 -4.03
N ARG A 148 -15.10 -2.09 -2.83
CA ARG A 148 -15.49 -1.07 -1.83
C ARG A 148 -14.31 -0.19 -1.45
N THR A 149 -13.15 -0.79 -1.26
CA THR A 149 -11.92 -0.11 -0.84
C THR A 149 -11.48 0.98 -1.80
N MET A 150 -11.53 0.67 -3.09
CA MET A 150 -10.99 1.53 -4.13
C MET A 150 -12.05 2.40 -4.80
N GLY A 151 -13.33 2.30 -4.41
CA GLY A 151 -14.44 2.98 -5.09
C GLY A 151 -14.63 2.48 -6.52
N LEU A 152 -14.52 1.17 -6.74
CA LEU A 152 -14.58 0.53 -8.06
C LEU A 152 -15.69 -0.51 -8.11
N THR A 153 -16.10 -0.91 -9.31
CA THR A 153 -16.91 -2.11 -9.49
C THR A 153 -16.06 -3.37 -9.34
N GLN A 154 -16.67 -4.47 -8.87
CA GLN A 154 -15.98 -5.77 -8.78
C GLN A 154 -15.39 -6.21 -10.13
N THR A 155 -16.10 -5.95 -11.23
CA THR A 155 -15.62 -6.20 -12.60
C THR A 155 -14.32 -5.44 -12.88
N ASN A 156 -14.26 -4.16 -12.51
CA ASN A 156 -13.07 -3.34 -12.71
C ASN A 156 -11.87 -3.88 -11.90
N VAL A 157 -12.12 -4.32 -10.66
CA VAL A 157 -11.11 -4.99 -9.82
C VAL A 157 -10.61 -6.27 -10.48
N LYS A 158 -11.50 -7.16 -10.94
CA LYS A 158 -11.12 -8.41 -11.64
C LYS A 158 -10.26 -8.13 -12.87
N VAL A 159 -10.64 -7.15 -13.68
CA VAL A 159 -9.87 -6.74 -14.87
C VAL A 159 -8.48 -6.21 -14.48
N ARG A 160 -8.40 -5.38 -13.44
CA ARG A 160 -7.11 -4.85 -12.96
C ARG A 160 -6.22 -5.95 -12.38
N LEU A 161 -6.77 -6.87 -11.60
CA LEU A 161 -6.04 -8.05 -11.09
C LEU A 161 -5.50 -8.91 -12.24
N PHE A 162 -6.33 -9.21 -13.24
CA PHE A 162 -5.90 -9.96 -14.40
C PHE A 162 -4.75 -9.27 -15.15
N ARG A 163 -4.89 -7.96 -15.43
CA ARG A 163 -3.83 -7.17 -16.09
C ARG A 163 -2.56 -7.07 -15.25
N ALA A 164 -2.71 -6.91 -13.93
CA ALA A 164 -1.60 -6.87 -12.99
C ALA A 164 -0.81 -8.18 -13.03
N ARG A 165 -1.49 -9.34 -12.88
CA ARG A 165 -0.89 -10.67 -12.95
C ARG A 165 -0.20 -10.91 -14.29
N LYS A 166 -0.84 -10.58 -15.41
CA LYS A 166 -0.23 -10.73 -16.75
C LYS A 166 1.04 -9.90 -16.90
N LYS A 167 1.03 -8.65 -16.43
CA LYS A 167 2.21 -7.78 -16.52
C LYS A 167 3.32 -8.21 -15.56
N LEU A 168 2.96 -8.69 -14.36
CA LEU A 168 3.93 -9.23 -13.40
C LEU A 168 4.55 -10.52 -13.93
N ALA A 169 3.76 -11.40 -14.55
CA ALA A 169 4.25 -12.57 -15.26
C ALA A 169 5.17 -12.21 -16.44
N SER A 170 4.92 -11.11 -17.16
CA SER A 170 5.84 -10.63 -18.21
C SER A 170 7.15 -10.08 -17.65
N ILE A 171 7.13 -9.41 -16.49
CA ILE A 171 8.33 -8.85 -15.86
C ILE A 171 9.19 -9.96 -15.22
N LEU A 172 8.56 -10.96 -14.61
CA LEU A 172 9.23 -12.11 -14.02
C LEU A 172 9.56 -13.21 -15.05
N GLY A 173 8.77 -13.29 -16.12
CA GLY A 173 8.79 -14.31 -17.18
C GLY A 173 9.79 -14.06 -18.29
N GLY A 174 10.91 -13.41 -18.00
CA GLY A 174 12.18 -13.70 -18.69
C GLY A 174 12.70 -15.13 -18.41
N SER A 175 11.87 -15.99 -17.84
CA SER A 175 12.05 -17.43 -17.72
C SER A 175 10.68 -18.06 -17.94
N GLU A 176 10.42 -18.47 -19.18
CA GLU A 176 9.19 -19.14 -19.56
C GLU A 176 8.93 -20.36 -18.68
N ARG A 177 7.65 -20.66 -18.42
CA ARG A 177 7.19 -22.04 -18.56
C ARG A 177 5.70 -22.06 -18.89
N ASN A 178 5.46 -22.47 -20.14
CA ASN A 178 4.22 -23.04 -20.65
C ASN A 178 3.56 -23.95 -19.62
N ILE A 179 2.25 -23.82 -19.46
CA ILE A 179 1.41 -24.92 -19.00
C ILE A 179 0.37 -25.13 -20.09
N LYS A 180 0.57 -26.23 -20.82
CA LYS A 180 -0.41 -26.87 -21.71
C LYS A 180 -1.56 -27.42 -20.89
#